data_AF-A0AAX3XDF4-F1
#
_entry.id   AF-A0AAX3XDF4-F1
#
_cell.length_a   1.000
_cell.length_b   1.000
_cell.length_c   1.000
_cell.angle_alpha   90.00
_cell.angle_beta   90.00
_cell.angle_gamma   90.00
#
_symmetry.space_group_name_H-M   'P 1'
#
loop_
_entity.id
_entity.type
_entity.pdbx_description
1 polymer ?
#
loop_
_entity_poly.entity_id
_entity_poly.type
_entity_poly.pdbx_seq_one_letter_code
_entity_poly.pdbx_strand_id
1 'polypeptide(L)'
;MCGKVEDRMQLEKQLSQQFQLEAKHLLYISVLPIHLVWHKRYLCPQALTQYEVAQQVYSMLENDVPNDGMPIWFDYVYQGQQIDLYVVKQKNAEAELAKYRQFDLNILDVLPRVLLRAFYYEIQPDKTETLLYCYCAEQTIFILYSSLKTEIVVSQSSLAQSWSRFQERFANRFSKMVIYQEQSEERDVSQLGLPENHILLEAKAQYAFLSLGCALWGEGIGAK
;
A
#
# COMPACT_ATOMS: atom_id res chain seq x y z
N MET A 1 -15.99 4.11 3.82
CA MET A 1 -16.87 4.99 3.04
C MET A 1 -16.02 5.84 2.12
N CYS A 2 -16.30 5.83 0.81
CA CYS A 2 -15.78 6.81 -0.12
C CYS A 2 -16.86 7.88 -0.29
N GLY A 3 -16.61 9.10 0.18
CA GLY A 3 -17.59 10.18 0.19
C GLY A 3 -17.02 11.41 0.88
N LYS A 4 -17.47 12.60 0.49
CA LYS A 4 -17.16 13.85 1.21
C LYS A 4 -17.77 13.74 2.60
N VAL A 5 -16.95 13.41 3.59
CA VAL A 5 -17.36 13.57 4.98
C VAL A 5 -17.11 15.02 5.31
N GLU A 6 -18.16 15.82 5.38
CA GLU A 6 -18.08 17.26 5.67
C GLU A 6 -18.15 17.55 7.19
N ASP A 7 -18.51 16.55 8.01
CA ASP A 7 -18.58 16.66 9.47
C ASP A 7 -18.10 15.37 10.19
N ARG A 8 -17.09 15.51 11.05
CA ARG A 8 -16.56 14.45 11.92
C ARG A 8 -17.64 13.82 12.80
N MET A 9 -18.45 14.61 13.50
CA MET A 9 -19.44 14.09 14.44
C MET A 9 -20.49 13.22 13.74
N GLN A 10 -20.87 13.62 12.52
CA GLN A 10 -21.80 12.84 11.71
C GLN A 10 -21.22 11.48 11.33
N LEU A 11 -19.94 11.43 10.92
CA LEU A 11 -19.25 10.19 10.60
C LEU A 11 -19.15 9.27 11.80
N GLU A 12 -18.73 9.79 12.96
CA GLU A 12 -18.59 8.99 14.18
C GLU A 12 -19.93 8.35 14.59
N LYS A 13 -21.02 9.12 14.49
CA LYS A 13 -22.38 8.63 14.74
C LYS A 13 -22.79 7.54 13.75
N GLN A 14 -22.55 7.74 12.47
CA GLN A 14 -22.85 6.75 11.43
C GLN A 14 -22.08 5.45 11.63
N LEU A 15 -20.77 5.54 11.92
CA LEU A 15 -19.93 4.37 12.19
C LEU A 15 -20.39 3.63 13.45
N SER A 16 -20.68 4.37 14.53
CA SER A 16 -21.17 3.76 15.77
C SER A 16 -22.49 3.00 15.56
N GLN A 17 -23.40 3.57 14.76
CA GLN A 17 -24.66 2.91 14.39
C GLN A 17 -24.45 1.70 13.47
N GLN A 18 -23.62 1.84 12.43
CA GLN A 18 -23.37 0.78 11.46
C GLN A 18 -22.71 -0.45 12.09
N PHE A 19 -21.73 -0.23 12.97
CA PHE A 19 -20.97 -1.32 13.58
C PHE A 19 -21.47 -1.71 14.98
N GLN A 20 -22.46 -1.00 15.52
CA GLN A 20 -22.98 -1.20 16.88
C GLN A 20 -21.87 -1.13 17.95
N LEU A 21 -20.96 -0.17 17.79
CA LEU A 21 -19.80 0.02 18.67
C LEU A 21 -19.90 1.35 19.41
N GLU A 22 -19.52 1.36 20.69
CA GLU A 22 -19.21 2.59 21.42
C GLU A 22 -17.74 2.96 21.20
N ALA A 23 -17.48 3.82 20.21
CA ALA A 23 -16.13 4.27 19.90
C ALA A 23 -15.59 5.18 21.01
N LYS A 24 -14.70 4.67 21.87
CA LYS A 24 -14.02 5.48 22.91
C LYS A 24 -12.85 6.29 22.36
N HIS A 25 -12.13 5.72 21.40
CA HIS A 25 -10.99 6.33 20.74
C HIS A 25 -11.04 5.99 19.26
N LEU A 26 -10.98 7.01 18.41
CA LEU A 26 -10.94 6.85 16.97
C LEU A 26 -9.57 7.28 16.46
N LEU A 27 -8.97 6.42 15.65
CA LEU A 27 -7.75 6.70 14.93
C LEU A 27 -8.10 6.91 13.46
N TYR A 28 -7.74 8.07 12.93
CA TYR A 28 -7.91 8.39 11.53
C TYR A 28 -6.59 8.17 10.80
N ILE A 29 -6.64 7.36 9.75
CA ILE A 29 -5.51 7.05 8.88
C ILE A 29 -5.89 7.48 7.47
N SER A 30 -5.03 8.27 6.85
CA SER A 30 -5.15 8.61 5.44
C SER A 30 -4.06 7.93 4.63
N VAL A 31 -4.34 7.68 3.37
CA VAL A 31 -3.40 7.08 2.42
C VAL A 31 -3.00 8.13 1.41
N LEU A 32 -1.71 8.44 1.31
CA LEU A 32 -1.22 9.43 0.37
C LEU A 32 -1.45 8.95 -1.08
N PRO A 33 -1.94 9.83 -1.97
CA PRO A 33 -1.98 9.56 -3.40
C PRO A 33 -0.60 9.17 -3.92
N ILE A 34 -0.53 8.06 -4.66
CA ILE A 34 0.76 7.45 -5.02
C ILE A 34 1.68 8.36 -5.84
N HIS A 35 1.10 9.27 -6.64
CA HIS A 35 1.86 10.22 -7.45
C HIS A 35 2.52 11.33 -6.63
N LEU A 36 2.14 11.50 -5.36
CA LEU A 36 2.78 12.44 -4.43
C LEU A 36 3.94 11.80 -3.66
N VAL A 37 4.05 10.47 -3.69
CA VAL A 37 5.04 9.71 -2.94
C VAL A 37 6.16 9.28 -3.87
N TRP A 38 7.37 9.77 -3.61
CA TRP A 38 8.57 9.19 -4.19
C TRP A 38 8.98 7.97 -3.38
N HIS A 39 9.29 6.88 -4.06
CA HIS A 39 9.72 5.63 -3.44
C HIS A 39 11.02 5.17 -4.06
N LYS A 40 11.96 4.75 -3.21
CA LYS A 40 13.17 4.06 -3.64
C LYS A 40 13.43 2.86 -2.75
N ARG A 41 13.85 1.78 -3.40
CA ARG A 41 14.34 0.58 -2.74
C ARG A 41 15.84 0.49 -2.78
N TYR A 42 16.42 0.03 -1.68
CA TYR A 42 17.80 -0.41 -1.60
C TYR A 42 17.86 -1.87 -1.11
N LEU A 43 18.57 -2.72 -1.86
CA LEU A 43 18.86 -4.09 -1.45
C LEU A 43 20.25 -4.11 -0.81
N CYS A 44 20.27 -4.45 0.47
CA CYS A 44 21.48 -4.54 1.26
C CYS A 44 22.22 -5.84 0.91
N PRO A 45 23.55 -5.83 0.80
CA PRO A 45 24.34 -7.04 0.57
C PRO A 45 24.36 -7.99 1.78
N GLN A 46 24.05 -7.47 2.96
CA GLN A 46 24.01 -8.18 4.23
C GLN A 46 23.02 -7.51 5.19
N ALA A 47 22.68 -8.19 6.29
CA ALA A 47 21.89 -7.57 7.35
C ALA A 47 22.66 -6.40 7.97
N LEU A 48 21.99 -5.26 8.13
CA LEU A 48 22.57 -4.02 8.63
C LEU A 48 22.14 -3.79 10.09
N THR A 49 23.01 -3.18 10.88
CA THR A 49 22.68 -2.62 12.19
C THR A 49 21.77 -1.39 12.03
N GLN A 50 21.07 -1.00 13.09
CA GLN A 50 20.21 0.21 13.06
C GLN A 50 20.97 1.48 12.66
N TYR A 51 22.24 1.59 13.08
CA TYR A 51 23.10 2.71 12.71
C TYR A 51 23.41 2.70 11.20
N GLU A 52 23.78 1.54 10.64
CA GLU A 52 24.06 1.40 9.21
C GLU A 52 22.82 1.63 8.36
N VAL A 53 21.64 1.17 8.81
CA VAL A 53 20.36 1.47 8.15
C VAL A 53 20.13 2.98 8.10
N ALA A 54 20.30 3.69 9.21
CA ALA A 54 20.15 5.14 9.24
C ALA A 54 21.12 5.85 8.28
N GLN A 55 22.40 5.46 8.29
CA GLN A 55 23.40 6.01 7.36
C GLN A 55 23.03 5.76 5.90
N GLN A 56 22.55 4.57 5.57
CA GLN A 56 22.11 4.23 4.22
C GLN A 56 20.88 5.04 3.80
N VAL A 57 19.93 5.25 4.72
CA VAL A 57 18.75 6.10 4.47
C VAL A 57 19.16 7.55 4.21
N TYR A 58 20.03 8.13 5.04
CA TYR A 58 20.52 9.51 4.81
C TYR A 58 21.29 9.63 3.50
N SER A 59 22.12 8.64 3.15
CA SER A 59 22.79 8.60 1.85
C SER A 59 21.78 8.59 0.69
N MET A 60 20.70 7.81 0.78
CA MET A 60 19.65 7.80 -0.25
C MET A 60 18.93 9.14 -0.34
N LEU A 61 18.64 9.79 0.80
CA LEU A 61 18.02 11.11 0.83
C LEU A 61 18.88 12.18 0.14
N GLU A 62 20.20 12.15 0.36
CA GLU A 62 21.13 13.13 -0.21
C GLU A 62 21.38 12.94 -1.72
N ASN A 63 21.45 11.68 -2.18
CA ASN A 63 21.94 11.37 -3.52
C ASN A 63 20.83 11.05 -4.52
N ASP A 64 19.66 10.60 -4.06
CA ASP A 64 18.64 10.01 -4.93
C ASP A 64 17.33 10.80 -4.97
N VAL A 65 16.99 11.48 -3.88
CA VAL A 65 15.75 12.27 -3.83
C VAL A 65 15.94 13.51 -4.71
N PRO A 66 15.01 13.78 -5.65
CA PRO A 66 15.08 14.98 -6.47
C PRO A 66 15.14 16.24 -5.59
N ASN A 67 16.27 16.95 -5.64
CA ASN A 67 16.46 18.16 -4.86
C ASN A 67 15.91 19.37 -5.63
N ASP A 68 14.74 19.85 -5.21
CA ASP A 68 14.14 21.10 -5.68
C ASP A 68 14.11 22.19 -4.61
N GLY A 69 14.87 22.01 -3.52
CA GLY A 69 14.93 22.93 -2.37
C GLY A 69 13.70 22.93 -1.47
N MET A 70 12.70 22.07 -1.74
CA MET A 70 11.50 21.99 -0.90
C MET A 70 11.73 21.09 0.32
N PRO A 71 11.20 21.46 1.51
CA PRO A 71 11.20 20.56 2.66
C PRO A 71 10.46 19.26 2.35
N ILE A 72 11.00 18.15 2.86
CA ILE A 72 10.46 16.81 2.69
C ILE A 72 10.11 16.19 4.05
N TRP A 73 9.10 15.33 4.04
CA TRP A 73 8.90 14.31 5.07
C TRP A 73 9.26 12.95 4.48
N PHE A 74 9.86 12.08 5.28
CA PHE A 74 10.22 10.75 4.85
C PHE A 74 10.02 9.75 5.98
N ASP A 75 9.84 8.50 5.58
CA ASP A 75 9.85 7.34 6.47
C ASP A 75 10.41 6.13 5.71
N TYR A 76 10.85 5.11 6.42
CA TYR A 76 11.43 3.92 5.81
C TYR A 76 11.03 2.64 6.53
N VAL A 77 11.02 1.54 5.76
CA VAL A 77 10.87 0.19 6.31
C VAL A 77 12.15 -0.60 6.01
N TYR A 78 12.72 -1.21 7.05
CA TYR A 78 13.81 -2.17 6.91
C TYR A 78 13.28 -3.57 7.24
N GLN A 79 13.31 -4.47 6.25
CA GLN A 79 12.88 -5.86 6.39
C GLN A 79 13.89 -6.80 5.74
N GLY A 80 14.44 -7.73 6.53
CA GLY A 80 15.47 -8.67 6.07
C GLY A 80 16.74 -7.96 5.58
N GLN A 81 16.84 -7.77 4.26
CA GLN A 81 17.95 -7.09 3.60
C GLN A 81 17.45 -5.99 2.64
N GLN A 82 16.25 -5.48 2.86
CA GLN A 82 15.62 -4.49 2.01
C GLN A 82 15.27 -3.24 2.82
N ILE A 83 15.66 -2.08 2.31
CA ILE A 83 15.19 -0.77 2.77
C ILE A 83 14.24 -0.23 1.70
N ASP A 84 12.98 0.03 2.07
CA ASP A 84 12.06 0.83 1.25
C ASP A 84 11.93 2.23 1.87
N LEU A 85 12.40 3.25 1.14
CA LEU A 85 12.33 4.65 1.52
C LEU A 85 11.15 5.31 0.81
N TYR A 86 10.30 6.01 1.58
CA TYR A 86 9.18 6.79 1.08
C TYR A 86 9.39 8.26 1.43
N VAL A 87 9.21 9.13 0.44
CA VAL A 87 9.43 10.56 0.58
C VAL A 87 8.24 11.32 -0.01
N VAL A 88 7.80 12.36 0.68
CA VAL A 88 6.77 13.29 0.21
C VAL A 88 7.23 14.72 0.46
N LYS A 89 6.92 15.63 -0.46
CA LYS A 89 7.12 17.06 -0.22
C LYS A 89 6.20 17.51 0.90
N GLN A 90 6.72 18.20 1.92
CA GLN A 90 5.95 18.62 3.09
C GLN A 90 4.69 19.40 2.68
N LYS A 91 4.83 20.36 1.75
CA LYS A 91 3.70 21.13 1.20
C LYS A 91 2.59 20.24 0.61
N ASN A 92 2.94 19.14 -0.06
CA ASN A 92 1.96 18.23 -0.66
C ASN A 92 1.26 17.42 0.43
N ALA A 93 2.00 16.89 1.41
CA ALA A 93 1.42 16.17 2.54
C ALA A 93 0.49 17.06 3.37
N GLU A 94 0.89 18.30 3.64
CA GLU A 94 0.06 19.30 4.33
C GLU A 94 -1.19 19.66 3.53
N ALA A 95 -1.10 19.76 2.21
CA ALA A 95 -2.26 20.00 1.34
C ALA A 95 -3.25 18.82 1.37
N GLU A 96 -2.75 17.58 1.43
CA GLU A 96 -3.60 16.39 1.61
C GLU A 96 -4.25 16.39 3.00
N LEU A 97 -3.48 16.63 4.07
CA LEU A 97 -4.00 16.73 5.44
C LEU A 97 -5.05 17.86 5.57
N ALA A 98 -4.86 18.96 4.84
CA ALA A 98 -5.77 20.10 4.87
C ALA A 98 -7.20 19.74 4.42
N LYS A 99 -7.36 18.74 3.55
CA LYS A 99 -8.68 18.24 3.09
C LYS A 99 -9.48 17.58 4.21
N TYR A 100 -8.80 17.17 5.27
CA TYR A 100 -9.33 16.37 6.36
C TYR A 100 -9.15 17.05 7.73
N ARG A 101 -8.96 18.37 7.80
CA ARG A 101 -8.65 19.11 9.05
C ARG A 101 -9.57 18.84 10.23
N GLN A 102 -10.82 18.48 9.97
CA GLN A 102 -11.80 18.12 11.01
C GLN A 102 -11.49 16.78 11.70
N PHE A 103 -10.67 15.94 11.06
CA PHE A 103 -10.15 14.69 11.58
C PHE A 103 -8.74 14.95 12.08
N ASP A 104 -8.44 14.55 13.30
CA ASP A 104 -7.09 14.62 13.88
C ASP A 104 -6.20 13.53 13.23
N LEU A 105 -5.92 13.67 11.93
CA LEU A 105 -5.09 12.74 11.16
C LEU A 105 -3.65 12.83 11.63
N ASN A 106 -3.20 11.78 12.32
CA ASN A 106 -1.82 11.66 12.78
C ASN A 106 -1.02 10.63 11.96
N ILE A 107 -1.66 9.95 11.02
CA ILE A 107 -1.04 8.88 10.23
C ILE A 107 -1.32 9.12 8.74
N LEU A 108 -0.23 9.26 7.99
CA LEU A 108 -0.19 9.27 6.55
C LEU A 108 0.51 7.99 6.09
N ASP A 109 -0.27 7.04 5.60
CA ASP A 109 0.26 5.80 5.06
C ASP A 109 0.45 5.90 3.54
N VAL A 110 1.07 4.89 2.96
CA VAL A 110 1.31 4.77 1.51
C VAL A 110 0.56 3.56 0.96
N LEU A 111 -0.05 3.75 -0.21
CA LEU A 111 -0.96 2.77 -0.81
C LEU A 111 -0.37 1.35 -0.92
N PRO A 112 0.89 1.13 -1.35
CA PRO A 112 1.42 -0.22 -1.44
C PRO A 112 1.51 -0.95 -0.09
N ARG A 113 1.76 -0.23 1.01
CA ARG A 113 1.84 -0.82 2.36
C ARG A 113 0.46 -1.15 2.91
N VAL A 114 -0.52 -0.29 2.66
CA VAL A 114 -1.94 -0.55 2.96
C VAL A 114 -2.42 -1.81 2.24
N LEU A 115 -2.16 -1.91 0.94
CA LEU A 115 -2.50 -3.08 0.14
C LEU A 115 -1.80 -4.34 0.65
N LEU A 116 -0.50 -4.25 0.95
CA LEU A 116 0.26 -5.39 1.45
C LEU A 116 -0.35 -5.97 2.74
N ARG A 117 -0.78 -5.11 3.68
CA ARG A 117 -1.44 -5.56 4.92
C ARG A 117 -2.78 -6.20 4.65
N ALA A 118 -3.60 -5.61 3.78
CA ALA A 118 -4.91 -6.17 3.40
C ALA A 118 -4.75 -7.56 2.75
N PHE A 119 -3.87 -7.70 1.75
CA PHE A 119 -3.60 -9.00 1.12
C PHE A 119 -3.06 -10.02 2.09
N TYR A 120 -2.09 -9.63 2.94
CA TYR A 120 -1.54 -10.53 3.93
C TYR A 120 -2.62 -11.03 4.89
N TYR A 121 -3.53 -10.16 5.33
CA TYR A 121 -4.61 -10.56 6.23
C TYR A 121 -5.58 -11.56 5.60
N GLU A 122 -5.95 -11.36 4.33
CA GLU A 122 -6.89 -12.25 3.64
C GLU A 122 -6.26 -13.61 3.29
N ILE A 123 -4.96 -13.64 2.97
CA ILE A 123 -4.29 -14.84 2.44
C ILE A 123 -3.49 -15.60 3.49
N GLN A 124 -2.97 -14.88 4.50
CA GLN A 124 -2.09 -15.41 5.54
C GLN A 124 -0.96 -16.27 4.95
N PRO A 125 -0.09 -15.69 4.11
CA PRO A 125 0.88 -16.45 3.32
C PRO A 125 1.90 -17.19 4.19
N ASP A 126 2.30 -18.37 3.76
CA ASP A 126 3.39 -19.10 4.38
C ASP A 126 4.71 -18.33 4.19
N LYS A 127 5.63 -18.45 5.16
CA LYS A 127 6.92 -17.73 5.12
C LYS A 127 7.80 -18.09 3.91
N THR A 128 7.56 -19.24 3.29
CA THR A 128 8.29 -19.75 2.13
C THR A 128 7.62 -19.38 0.80
N GLU A 129 6.37 -18.91 0.82
CA GLU A 129 5.69 -18.53 -0.41
C GLU A 129 6.25 -17.22 -0.97
N THR A 130 6.30 -17.15 -2.29
CA THR A 130 6.43 -15.89 -3.02
C THR A 130 5.16 -15.67 -3.78
N LEU A 131 4.42 -14.61 -3.45
CA LEU A 131 3.11 -14.32 -3.99
C LEU A 131 3.13 -13.08 -4.88
N LEU A 132 2.34 -13.09 -5.94
CA LEU A 132 2.07 -11.90 -6.73
C LEU A 132 0.68 -11.36 -6.39
N TYR A 133 0.63 -10.25 -5.67
CA TYR A 133 -0.62 -9.54 -5.41
C TYR A 133 -0.92 -8.56 -6.54
N CYS A 134 -2.19 -8.48 -6.94
CA CYS A 134 -2.68 -7.58 -7.98
C CYS A 134 -3.91 -6.83 -7.45
N TYR A 135 -3.79 -5.52 -7.34
CA TYR A 135 -4.90 -4.63 -7.00
C TYR A 135 -5.36 -3.91 -8.27
N CYS A 136 -6.60 -4.15 -8.67
CA CYS A 136 -7.24 -3.58 -9.85
C CYS A 136 -8.31 -2.56 -9.44
N ALA A 137 -7.99 -1.27 -9.58
CA ALA A 137 -8.92 -0.15 -9.41
C ALA A 137 -8.69 0.87 -10.55
N GLU A 138 -8.79 2.19 -10.30
CA GLU A 138 -8.41 3.24 -11.27
C GLU A 138 -6.98 3.09 -11.81
N GLN A 139 -6.09 2.48 -11.03
CA GLN A 139 -4.76 2.08 -11.43
C GLN A 139 -4.53 0.61 -11.06
N THR A 140 -3.66 -0.06 -11.81
CA THR A 140 -3.30 -1.45 -11.51
C THR A 140 -1.98 -1.47 -10.76
N ILE A 141 -1.97 -2.09 -9.58
CA ILE A 141 -0.78 -2.22 -8.74
C ILE A 141 -0.44 -3.68 -8.56
N PHE A 142 0.80 -4.02 -8.85
CA PHE A 142 1.36 -5.35 -8.63
C PHE A 142 2.36 -5.31 -7.47
N ILE A 143 2.26 -6.28 -6.57
CA ILE A 143 3.17 -6.43 -5.44
C ILE A 143 3.68 -7.88 -5.44
N LEU A 144 4.93 -8.08 -5.83
CA LEU A 144 5.61 -9.37 -5.64
C LEU A 144 6.13 -9.44 -4.21
N TYR A 145 5.48 -10.23 -3.38
CA TYR A 145 5.79 -10.36 -1.96
C TYR A 145 6.51 -11.68 -1.66
N SER A 146 7.55 -11.62 -0.84
CA SER A 146 8.13 -12.75 -0.10
C SER A 146 8.57 -12.28 1.29
N SER A 147 8.91 -13.23 2.16
CA SER A 147 9.42 -12.93 3.51
C SER A 147 10.74 -12.14 3.53
N LEU A 148 11.48 -12.11 2.42
CA LEU A 148 12.78 -11.42 2.32
C LEU A 148 12.71 -10.12 1.54
N LYS A 149 11.73 -9.99 0.63
CA LYS A 149 11.63 -8.83 -0.26
C LYS A 149 10.20 -8.59 -0.71
N THR A 150 9.89 -7.32 -0.93
CA THR A 150 8.64 -6.90 -1.55
C THR A 150 8.96 -6.05 -2.76
N GLU A 151 8.47 -6.36 -3.96
CA GLU A 151 8.61 -5.54 -5.16
C GLU A 151 7.29 -4.94 -5.61
N ILE A 152 7.21 -3.61 -5.67
CA ILE A 152 5.99 -2.89 -6.03
C ILE A 152 6.14 -2.34 -7.45
N VAL A 153 5.10 -2.51 -8.27
CA VAL A 153 5.00 -1.83 -9.55
C VAL A 153 3.60 -1.28 -9.75
N VAL A 154 3.55 -0.03 -10.20
CA VAL A 154 2.31 0.72 -10.42
C VAL A 154 2.19 0.97 -11.91
N SER A 155 1.02 0.70 -12.47
CA SER A 155 0.74 0.90 -13.88
C SER A 155 -0.48 1.79 -14.06
N GLN A 156 -0.30 2.84 -14.87
CA GLN A 156 -1.36 3.74 -15.33
C GLN A 156 -1.92 3.32 -16.69
N SER A 157 -1.49 2.17 -17.22
CA SER A 157 -1.99 1.63 -18.49
C SER A 157 -3.27 0.82 -18.28
N SER A 158 -3.91 0.40 -19.39
CA SER A 158 -5.03 -0.53 -19.30
C SER A 158 -4.60 -1.85 -18.67
N LEU A 159 -5.53 -2.54 -18.00
CA LEU A 159 -5.26 -3.78 -17.29
C LEU A 159 -4.56 -4.84 -18.17
N ALA A 160 -5.01 -5.01 -19.42
CA ALA A 160 -4.40 -5.95 -20.37
C ALA A 160 -2.95 -5.57 -20.74
N GLN A 161 -2.67 -4.28 -20.96
CA GLN A 161 -1.31 -3.80 -21.25
C GLN A 161 -0.39 -3.94 -20.04
N SER A 162 -0.89 -3.62 -18.85
CA SER A 162 -0.18 -3.85 -17.60
C SER A 162 0.16 -5.33 -17.49
N TRP A 163 -0.84 -6.21 -17.61
CA TRP A 163 -0.65 -7.65 -17.47
C TRP A 163 0.40 -8.20 -18.43
N SER A 164 0.33 -7.88 -19.73
CA SER A 164 1.30 -8.33 -20.73
C SER A 164 2.74 -7.94 -20.36
N ARG A 165 2.97 -6.69 -19.95
CA ARG A 165 4.30 -6.23 -19.49
C ARG A 165 4.77 -6.95 -18.22
N PHE A 166 3.83 -7.29 -17.34
CA PHE A 166 4.14 -7.92 -16.07
C PHE A 166 4.35 -9.42 -16.15
N GLN A 167 3.72 -10.10 -17.11
CA GLN A 167 3.98 -11.51 -17.37
C GLN A 167 5.47 -11.75 -17.64
N GLU A 168 6.09 -10.94 -18.50
CA GLU A 168 7.53 -11.04 -18.77
C GLU A 168 8.39 -10.78 -17.53
N ARG A 169 8.02 -9.76 -16.73
CA ARG A 169 8.78 -9.35 -15.55
C ARG A 169 8.73 -10.36 -14.40
N PHE A 170 7.58 -11.01 -14.21
CA PHE A 170 7.31 -11.87 -13.05
C PHE A 170 7.19 -13.36 -13.38
N ALA A 171 7.32 -13.75 -14.65
CA ALA A 171 7.30 -15.16 -15.07
C ALA A 171 8.18 -16.03 -14.15
N ASN A 172 7.59 -17.09 -13.62
CA ASN A 172 8.26 -18.09 -12.76
C ASN A 172 8.85 -17.53 -11.44
N ARG A 173 8.45 -16.33 -11.00
CA ARG A 173 8.97 -15.71 -9.77
C ARG A 173 8.02 -15.80 -8.58
N PHE A 174 6.82 -16.34 -8.76
CA PHE A 174 5.80 -16.50 -7.73
C PHE A 174 5.15 -17.87 -7.83
N SER A 175 4.71 -18.43 -6.70
CA SER A 175 3.98 -19.70 -6.64
C SER A 175 2.49 -19.53 -6.93
N LYS A 176 1.93 -18.37 -6.59
CA LYS A 176 0.50 -18.06 -6.65
C LYS A 176 0.26 -16.57 -6.85
N MET A 177 -0.81 -16.25 -7.58
CA MET A 177 -1.28 -14.87 -7.80
C MET A 177 -2.55 -14.62 -6.99
N VAL A 178 -2.69 -13.46 -6.36
CA VAL A 178 -3.90 -13.07 -5.64
C VAL A 178 -4.37 -11.73 -6.16
N ILE A 179 -5.64 -11.64 -6.53
CA ILE A 179 -6.21 -10.51 -7.25
C ILE A 179 -7.36 -9.94 -6.41
N TYR A 180 -7.34 -8.63 -6.20
CA TYR A 180 -8.49 -7.89 -5.72
C TYR A 180 -8.92 -6.88 -6.79
N GLN A 181 -10.17 -6.94 -7.21
CA GLN A 181 -10.75 -6.02 -8.20
C GLN A 181 -11.85 -5.19 -7.54
N GLU A 182 -11.70 -3.87 -7.55
CA GLU A 182 -12.83 -2.98 -7.22
C GLU A 182 -13.92 -3.09 -8.29
N GLN A 183 -15.18 -3.01 -7.88
CA GLN A 183 -16.32 -3.13 -8.79
C GLN A 183 -16.24 -2.05 -9.88
N SER A 184 -15.78 -2.45 -11.06
CA SER A 184 -15.67 -1.64 -12.25
C SER A 184 -15.83 -2.55 -13.46
N GLU A 185 -16.80 -2.23 -14.32
CA GLU A 185 -17.07 -2.96 -15.56
C GLU A 185 -15.90 -2.86 -16.56
N GLU A 186 -15.08 -1.81 -16.45
CA GLU A 186 -13.99 -1.52 -17.40
C GLU A 186 -12.70 -2.32 -17.14
N ARG A 187 -12.62 -3.05 -16.02
CA ARG A 187 -11.39 -3.76 -15.60
C ARG A 187 -11.62 -5.22 -15.25
N ASP A 188 -12.41 -5.90 -16.07
CA ASP A 188 -12.66 -7.33 -15.95
C ASP A 188 -11.39 -8.17 -16.11
N VAL A 189 -10.94 -8.80 -15.02
CA VAL A 189 -9.77 -9.69 -15.02
C VAL A 189 -10.04 -11.04 -15.68
N SER A 190 -11.31 -11.42 -15.88
CA SER A 190 -11.68 -12.71 -16.47
C SER A 190 -11.25 -12.85 -17.93
N GLN A 191 -11.03 -11.72 -18.59
CA GLN A 191 -10.57 -11.66 -19.98
C GLN A 191 -9.04 -11.77 -20.11
N LEU A 192 -8.32 -11.79 -19.00
CA LEU A 192 -6.87 -11.98 -19.00
C LEU A 192 -6.51 -13.47 -18.99
N GLY A 193 -5.46 -13.85 -19.70
CA GLY A 193 -4.81 -15.16 -19.54
C GLY A 193 -4.09 -15.25 -18.20
N LEU A 194 -4.85 -15.41 -17.12
CA LEU A 194 -4.35 -15.53 -15.75
C LEU A 194 -3.63 -16.88 -15.55
N PRO A 195 -2.64 -16.95 -14.65
CA PRO A 195 -2.00 -18.23 -14.31
C PRO A 195 -3.00 -19.16 -13.63
N GLU A 196 -2.79 -20.48 -13.74
CA GLU A 196 -3.67 -21.49 -13.12
C GLU A 196 -3.82 -21.29 -11.60
N ASN A 197 -2.72 -20.99 -10.91
CA ASN A 197 -2.69 -20.77 -9.47
C ASN A 197 -3.06 -19.31 -9.09
N HIS A 198 -4.19 -18.81 -9.59
CA HIS A 198 -4.71 -17.50 -9.18
C HIS A 198 -5.86 -17.62 -8.17
N ILE A 199 -5.98 -16.62 -7.29
CA ILE A 199 -7.09 -16.44 -6.36
C ILE A 199 -7.71 -15.08 -6.63
N LEU A 200 -9.02 -15.04 -6.87
CA LEU A 200 -9.79 -13.79 -6.92
C LEU A 200 -10.43 -13.56 -5.55
N LEU A 201 -10.10 -12.44 -4.91
CA LEU A 201 -10.72 -12.04 -3.65
C LEU A 201 -12.05 -11.35 -3.92
N GLU A 202 -13.09 -11.82 -3.25
CA GLU A 202 -14.42 -11.21 -3.33
C GLU A 202 -14.48 -9.92 -2.51
N ALA A 203 -15.14 -8.90 -3.06
CA ALA A 203 -15.44 -7.68 -2.32
C ALA A 203 -16.40 -7.99 -1.17
N LYS A 204 -16.00 -7.65 0.06
CA LYS A 204 -16.84 -7.85 1.24
C LYS A 204 -17.79 -6.67 1.41
N ALA A 205 -19.06 -6.94 1.66
CA ALA A 205 -20.07 -5.89 1.88
C ALA A 205 -19.76 -5.00 3.11
N GLN A 206 -18.98 -5.51 4.06
CA GLN A 206 -18.74 -4.86 5.35
C GLN A 206 -17.67 -3.76 5.29
N TYR A 207 -16.73 -3.84 4.34
CA TYR A 207 -15.61 -2.88 4.25
C TYR A 207 -15.00 -2.81 2.86
N ALA A 208 -14.42 -1.65 2.54
CA ALA A 208 -13.54 -1.50 1.39
C ALA A 208 -12.15 -2.08 1.69
N PHE A 209 -11.49 -2.68 0.70
CA PHE A 209 -10.20 -3.34 0.87
C PHE A 209 -9.09 -2.42 1.39
N LEU A 210 -9.07 -1.17 0.91
CA LEU A 210 -8.16 -0.15 1.45
C LEU A 210 -8.43 0.16 2.93
N SER A 211 -9.70 0.20 3.33
CA SER A 211 -10.08 0.42 4.73
C SER A 211 -9.62 -0.74 5.63
N LEU A 212 -9.67 -1.98 5.16
CA LEU A 212 -9.06 -3.12 5.86
C LEU A 212 -7.56 -2.90 6.07
N GLY A 213 -6.83 -2.57 5.00
CA GLY A 213 -5.39 -2.32 5.09
C GLY A 213 -5.03 -1.22 6.09
N CYS A 214 -5.81 -0.14 6.14
CA CYS A 214 -5.65 0.93 7.12
C CYS A 214 -5.98 0.46 8.54
N ALA A 215 -7.06 -0.30 8.73
CA ALA A 215 -7.47 -0.80 10.05
C ALA A 215 -6.41 -1.73 10.68
N LEU A 216 -5.58 -2.38 9.86
CA LEU A 216 -4.49 -3.24 10.29
C LEU A 216 -3.15 -2.50 10.52
N TRP A 217 -3.15 -1.17 10.47
CA TRP A 217 -1.96 -0.39 10.77
C TRP A 217 -1.51 -0.61 12.21
N GLY A 218 -0.20 -0.87 12.41
CA GLY A 218 0.37 -1.14 13.73
C GLY A 218 0.36 -2.62 14.16
N GLU A 219 -0.39 -3.50 13.49
CA GLU A 219 -0.57 -4.91 13.89
C GLU A 219 0.66 -5.82 13.59
N GLY A 220 1.78 -5.28 13.08
CA GLY A 220 2.97 -6.06 12.70
C GLY A 220 2.78 -7.01 11.51
N ILE A 221 1.61 -6.99 10.88
CA ILE A 221 1.23 -7.79 9.71
C ILE A 221 2.01 -7.29 8.49
N GLY A 222 2.73 -8.20 7.80
CA GLY A 222 3.60 -7.85 6.67
C GLY A 222 4.80 -6.97 7.03
N ALA A 223 5.18 -6.91 8.31
CA ALA A 223 6.27 -6.09 8.84
C ALA A 223 7.06 -6.78 9.96
N LYS A 224 7.24 -8.10 9.86
CA LYS A 224 8.32 -8.82 10.56
C LYS A 224 9.21 -9.52 9.55
#